data_AF-A0A6J7FBB7-F1
#
_entry.id   AF-A0A6J7FBB7-F1
#
_cell.length_a   1.000
_cell.length_b   1.000
_cell.length_c   1.000
_cell.angle_alpha   90.00
_cell.angle_beta   90.00
_cell.angle_gamma   90.00
#
_symmetry.space_group_name_H-M   'P 1'
#
loop_
_entity.id
_entity.type
_entity.pdbx_description
1 polymer ?
#
loop_
_entity_poly.entity_id
_entity_poly.type
_entity_poly.pdbx_seq_one_letter_code
_entity_poly.pdbx_strand_id
1 'polypeptide(L)'
;MPGAALIAGLLLPSIALTIGWRGVFVTGSVLSVLALVAVRWRLAPERTQEGSEGDSRSSSDARKKSVTGAHLVKSDASSDTSTASALPVFALFMLAVAAAFATAAAITLGGFFVESTINSGVTAATAGYAFALGSVISILVRLTVGFYADRHTGNLLGVVAIMILLGSCTSLIFVFQTPAAHFIGLPLAFGAGWAWPGLFNLSVVRASPGFPGRATGITQTGVYVGGAVGPVLFGLTAEHWSYAAAWVLAAVLGVCAAAAVLVGRRFLHRPLSLQAR
;
A
#
# COMPACT_ATOMS: atom_id res chain seq x y z
N MET A 1 -5.41 -4.37 -2.78
CA MET A 1 -5.84 -5.25 -3.87
C MET A 1 -5.96 -6.76 -3.54
N PRO A 2 -6.00 -7.26 -2.28
CA PRO A 2 -6.17 -8.71 -2.07
C PRO A 2 -7.60 -9.20 -2.38
N GLY A 3 -8.62 -8.35 -2.26
CA GLY A 3 -9.99 -8.70 -2.67
C GLY A 3 -10.12 -8.97 -4.17
N ALA A 4 -9.44 -8.18 -5.02
CA ALA A 4 -9.41 -8.42 -6.47
C ALA A 4 -8.70 -9.73 -6.82
N ALA A 5 -7.59 -10.05 -6.12
CA ALA A 5 -6.87 -11.31 -6.28
C ALA A 5 -7.70 -12.52 -5.84
N LEU A 6 -8.45 -12.41 -4.75
CA LEU A 6 -9.38 -13.45 -4.28
C LEU A 6 -10.46 -13.74 -5.34
N ILE A 7 -11.09 -12.67 -5.85
CA ILE A 7 -12.12 -12.77 -6.88
C ILE A 7 -11.54 -13.38 -8.15
N ALA A 8 -10.37 -12.92 -8.61
CA ALA A 8 -9.71 -13.46 -9.80
C ALA A 8 -9.34 -14.96 -9.64
N GLY A 9 -8.78 -15.35 -8.49
CA GLY A 9 -8.41 -16.73 -8.19
C GLY A 9 -9.60 -17.69 -8.10
N LEU A 10 -10.77 -17.20 -7.67
CA LEU A 10 -12.01 -17.98 -7.67
C LEU A 10 -12.66 -18.02 -9.06
N LEU A 11 -12.70 -16.89 -9.79
CA LEU A 11 -13.39 -16.80 -11.08
C LEU A 11 -12.66 -17.54 -12.21
N LEU A 12 -11.32 -17.55 -12.23
CA LEU A 12 -10.57 -18.23 -13.31
C LEU A 12 -10.89 -19.74 -13.40
N PRO A 13 -10.76 -20.54 -12.32
CA PRO A 13 -11.08 -21.96 -12.37
C PRO A 13 -12.57 -22.22 -12.61
N SER A 14 -13.45 -21.38 -12.02
CA SER A 14 -14.89 -21.61 -12.03
C SER A 14 -15.57 -21.23 -13.34
N ILE A 15 -15.09 -20.16 -13.99
CA ILE A 15 -15.73 -19.54 -15.15
C ILE A 15 -14.87 -19.63 -16.41
N ALA A 16 -13.54 -19.43 -16.31
CA ALA A 16 -12.70 -19.46 -17.50
C ALA A 16 -12.59 -20.88 -18.08
N LEU A 17 -12.59 -21.92 -17.23
CA LEU A 17 -12.54 -23.31 -17.67
C LEU A 17 -13.89 -23.84 -18.18
N THR A 18 -15.01 -23.20 -17.82
CA THR A 18 -16.37 -23.66 -18.18
C THR A 18 -17.03 -22.81 -19.27
N ILE A 19 -16.78 -21.50 -19.30
CA ILE A 19 -17.43 -20.51 -20.19
C ILE A 19 -16.40 -19.73 -21.04
N GLY A 20 -15.10 -19.97 -20.83
CA GLY A 20 -14.01 -19.27 -21.51
C GLY A 20 -13.70 -17.89 -20.92
N TRP A 21 -12.56 -17.31 -21.33
CA TRP A 21 -12.01 -16.06 -20.81
C TRP A 21 -12.96 -14.85 -20.88
N ARG A 22 -13.92 -14.87 -21.82
CA ARG A 22 -14.92 -13.79 -21.99
C ARG A 22 -15.87 -13.69 -20.79
N GLY A 23 -16.23 -14.81 -20.16
CA GLY A 23 -17.11 -14.82 -18.98
C GLY A 23 -16.50 -14.16 -17.74
N VAL A 24 -15.17 -14.20 -17.62
CA VAL A 24 -14.43 -13.53 -16.54
C VAL A 24 -14.51 -12.00 -16.68
N PHE A 25 -14.39 -11.47 -17.90
CA PHE A 25 -14.51 -10.02 -18.13
C PHE A 25 -15.93 -9.51 -17.89
N VAL A 26 -16.95 -10.27 -18.27
CA VAL A 26 -18.36 -9.92 -18.04
C VAL A 26 -18.67 -9.87 -16.54
N THR A 27 -18.27 -10.89 -15.79
CA THR A 27 -18.50 -10.93 -14.33
C THR A 27 -17.73 -9.83 -13.59
N GLY A 28 -16.49 -9.55 -13.98
CA GLY A 28 -15.72 -8.42 -13.44
C GLY A 28 -16.37 -7.06 -13.73
N SER A 29 -16.95 -6.88 -14.93
CA SER A 29 -17.66 -5.65 -15.31
C SER A 29 -18.94 -5.47 -14.50
N VAL A 30 -19.74 -6.54 -14.33
CA VAL A 30 -20.96 -6.51 -13.51
C VAL A 30 -20.66 -6.16 -12.06
N LEU A 31 -19.64 -6.80 -11.45
CA LEU A 31 -19.21 -6.49 -10.08
C LEU A 31 -18.77 -5.02 -9.94
N SER A 32 -18.06 -4.48 -10.93
CA SER A 32 -17.61 -3.09 -10.92
C SER A 32 -18.79 -2.10 -11.00
N VAL A 33 -19.79 -2.39 -11.84
CA VAL A 33 -21.02 -1.59 -11.93
C VAL A 33 -21.82 -1.66 -10.63
N LEU A 34 -21.96 -2.85 -10.03
CA LEU A 34 -22.65 -3.02 -8.74
C LEU A 34 -21.94 -2.24 -7.61
N ALA A 35 -20.61 -2.25 -7.58
CA ALA A 35 -19.83 -1.45 -6.64
C ALA A 35 -20.04 0.06 -6.85
N LEU A 36 -20.06 0.54 -8.10
CA LEU A 36 -20.37 1.93 -8.42
C LEU A 36 -21.78 2.34 -7.96
N VAL A 37 -22.78 1.49 -8.18
CA VAL A 37 -24.15 1.73 -7.74
C VAL A 37 -24.21 1.76 -6.21
N ALA A 38 -23.56 0.82 -5.52
CA ALA A 38 -23.51 0.78 -4.06
C ALA A 38 -22.83 2.01 -3.46
N VAL A 39 -21.74 2.49 -4.05
CA VAL A 39 -21.05 3.72 -3.64
C VAL A 39 -21.94 4.94 -3.87
N ARG A 40 -22.60 5.05 -5.03
CA ARG A 40 -23.53 6.14 -5.34
C ARG A 40 -24.72 6.17 -4.38
N TRP A 41 -25.21 5.00 -3.96
CA TRP A 41 -26.32 4.89 -3.01
C TRP A 41 -25.91 5.28 -1.58
N ARG A 42 -24.67 4.97 -1.18
CA ARG A 42 -24.14 5.38 0.14
C ARG A 42 -23.74 6.85 0.22
N LEU A 43 -23.48 7.49 -0.92
CA LEU A 43 -23.18 8.93 -1.03
C LEU A 43 -24.42 9.76 -1.39
N ALA A 44 -25.64 9.21 -1.29
CA ALA A 44 -26.85 10.00 -1.49
C ALA A 44 -26.84 11.16 -0.46
N PRO A 45 -26.87 12.43 -0.91
CA PRO A 45 -26.76 13.56 -0.01
C PRO A 45 -27.99 13.59 0.89
N GLU A 46 -27.76 13.72 2.20
CA GLU A 46 -28.80 14.11 3.16
C GLU A 46 -29.49 15.35 2.60
N ARG A 47 -30.77 15.23 2.24
CA ARG A 47 -31.61 16.35 1.87
C ARG A 47 -31.56 17.34 3.02
N THR A 48 -30.85 18.43 2.81
CA THR A 48 -30.92 19.61 3.65
C THR A 48 -32.40 19.98 3.74
N GLN A 49 -32.97 19.90 4.94
CA GLN A 49 -34.29 20.44 5.22
C GLN A 49 -34.22 21.94 4.91
N GLU A 50 -34.72 22.34 3.74
CA GLU A 50 -35.24 23.69 3.53
C GLU A 50 -36.45 23.83 4.46
N GLY A 51 -36.16 24.25 5.69
CA GLY A 51 -37.15 24.75 6.61
C GLY A 51 -37.72 26.04 6.03
N SER A 52 -38.96 25.93 5.58
CA SER A 52 -39.94 27.00 5.36
C SER A 52 -39.54 28.35 5.98
N GLU A 53 -39.31 29.33 5.12
CA GLU A 53 -39.46 30.75 5.47
C GLU A 53 -40.85 30.98 6.06
N GLY A 54 -40.90 31.72 7.16
CA GLY A 54 -42.13 32.29 7.69
C GLY A 54 -42.25 32.26 9.22
N ASP A 55 -41.41 33.00 9.95
CA ASP A 55 -41.97 34.06 10.80
C ASP A 55 -40.91 35.10 11.20
N SER A 56 -41.13 36.29 10.68
CA SER A 56 -40.43 37.52 10.98
C SER A 56 -40.92 38.09 12.31
N ARG A 57 -40.05 38.16 13.34
CA ARG A 57 -40.03 39.17 14.42
C ARG A 57 -39.08 38.73 15.53
N SER A 58 -37.90 39.37 15.63
CA SER A 58 -37.15 39.62 16.88
C SER A 58 -35.63 39.73 16.64
N SER A 59 -35.18 40.69 15.82
CA SER A 59 -33.73 40.93 15.68
C SER A 59 -33.35 42.41 15.46
N SER A 60 -34.27 43.36 15.69
CA SER A 60 -33.96 44.79 15.51
C SER A 60 -33.29 45.45 16.72
N ASP A 61 -33.09 44.75 17.85
CA ASP A 61 -32.77 45.43 19.13
C ASP A 61 -31.40 45.16 19.76
N ALA A 62 -30.52 44.38 19.11
CA ALA A 62 -29.16 44.16 19.64
C ALA A 62 -28.06 44.98 18.92
N ARG A 63 -28.43 45.86 17.97
CA ARG A 63 -27.51 46.73 17.22
C ARG A 63 -27.19 48.06 17.94
N LYS A 64 -27.29 48.11 19.26
CA LYS A 64 -27.13 49.39 19.98
C LYS A 64 -26.72 49.21 21.44
N LYS A 65 -25.51 48.71 21.68
CA LYS A 65 -24.72 49.06 22.88
C LYS A 65 -23.30 48.52 22.79
N SER A 66 -22.36 49.34 23.23
CA SER A 66 -20.96 49.00 23.49
C SER A 66 -19.98 49.09 22.31
N VAL A 67 -19.92 50.28 21.71
CA VAL A 67 -18.65 50.83 21.20
C VAL A 67 -18.05 51.68 22.32
N THR A 68 -17.23 51.10 23.20
CA THR A 68 -16.19 51.85 23.95
C THR A 68 -15.23 50.87 24.61
N GLY A 69 -13.94 50.90 24.24
CA GLY A 69 -12.90 50.10 24.90
C GLY A 69 -11.75 49.74 23.98
N ALA A 70 -11.04 50.74 23.46
CA ALA A 70 -9.76 50.54 22.81
C ALA A 70 -8.73 50.11 23.87
N HIS A 71 -8.38 48.82 23.91
CA HIS A 71 -7.20 48.35 24.61
C HIS A 71 -6.17 47.91 23.57
N LEU A 72 -5.11 48.70 23.48
CA LEU A 72 -3.90 48.43 22.71
C LEU A 72 -3.30 47.10 23.21
N VAL A 73 -3.52 46.02 22.46
CA VAL A 73 -2.71 44.81 22.58
C VAL A 73 -1.46 45.05 21.75
N LYS A 74 -0.38 45.30 22.46
CA LYS A 74 0.99 45.34 21.95
C LYS A 74 1.25 43.99 21.27
N SER A 75 1.34 44.02 19.94
CA SER A 75 1.84 42.90 19.15
C SER A 75 3.34 42.79 19.44
N ASP A 76 3.68 42.08 20.51
CA ASP A 76 5.04 41.61 20.72
C ASP A 76 5.29 40.57 19.62
N ALA A 77 5.95 41.03 18.56
CA ALA A 77 6.60 40.21 17.56
C ALA A 77 7.78 39.47 18.20
N SER A 78 7.48 38.55 19.11
CA SER A 78 8.40 37.56 19.64
C SER A 78 8.32 36.30 18.77
N SER A 79 9.21 36.23 17.78
CA SER A 79 10.12 35.10 17.57
C SER A 79 9.62 33.64 17.64
N ASP A 80 8.34 33.33 17.41
CA ASP A 80 7.93 31.93 17.16
C ASP A 80 7.92 31.65 15.66
N THR A 81 9.14 31.66 15.09
CA THR A 81 9.41 30.85 13.92
C THR A 81 9.36 29.41 14.41
N SER A 82 8.16 28.84 14.52
CA SER A 82 7.96 27.40 14.55
C SER A 82 8.88 26.85 13.47
N THR A 83 9.94 26.17 13.89
CA THR A 83 10.91 25.55 13.01
C THR A 83 10.13 24.55 12.16
N ALA A 84 9.64 25.01 11.00
CA ALA A 84 9.00 24.16 10.02
C ALA A 84 10.02 23.07 9.72
N SER A 85 9.80 21.89 10.29
CA SER A 85 10.77 20.81 10.26
C SER A 85 11.04 20.49 8.81
N ALA A 86 12.27 20.76 8.37
CA ALA A 86 12.66 20.57 6.99
C ALA A 86 12.37 19.12 6.60
N LEU A 87 11.74 18.92 5.44
CA LEU A 87 11.46 17.59 4.92
C LEU A 87 12.78 16.81 4.81
N PRO A 88 12.88 15.59 5.38
CA PRO A 88 14.09 14.79 5.29
C PRO A 88 14.21 14.16 3.90
N VAL A 89 14.54 14.98 2.90
CA VAL A 89 14.48 14.66 1.46
C VAL A 89 15.26 13.39 1.14
N PHE A 90 16.48 13.25 1.66
CA PHE A 90 17.30 12.05 1.43
C PHE A 90 16.65 10.79 1.99
N ALA A 91 16.06 10.86 3.19
CA ALA A 91 15.40 9.72 3.78
C ALA A 91 14.14 9.32 2.99
N LEU A 92 13.34 10.31 2.56
CA LEU A 92 12.17 10.08 1.71
C LEU A 92 12.56 9.52 0.34
N PHE A 93 13.68 9.96 -0.23
CA PHE A 93 14.24 9.41 -1.46
C PHE A 93 14.63 7.93 -1.28
N MET A 94 15.36 7.59 -0.21
CA MET A 94 15.69 6.18 0.10
C MET A 94 14.44 5.33 0.33
N LEU A 95 13.41 5.88 0.98
CA LEU A 95 12.13 5.19 1.12
C LEU A 95 11.40 5.04 -0.22
N ALA A 96 11.50 5.99 -1.14
CA ALA A 96 10.97 5.86 -2.51
C ALA A 96 11.71 4.75 -3.29
N VAL A 97 13.04 4.69 -3.20
CA VAL A 97 13.84 3.60 -3.78
C VAL A 97 13.45 2.25 -3.18
N ALA A 98 13.28 2.20 -1.86
CA ALA A 98 12.81 1.00 -1.18
C ALA A 98 11.42 0.56 -1.66
N ALA A 99 10.49 1.51 -1.80
CA ALA A 99 9.16 1.26 -2.30
C ALA A 99 9.19 0.74 -3.75
N ALA A 100 10.06 1.28 -4.61
CA ALA A 100 10.21 0.79 -5.98
C ALA A 100 10.64 -0.68 -6.02
N PHE A 101 11.70 -1.04 -5.31
CA PHE A 101 12.18 -2.42 -5.29
C PHE A 101 11.20 -3.38 -4.59
N ALA A 102 10.62 -2.97 -3.46
CA ALA A 102 9.65 -3.79 -2.73
C ALA A 102 8.40 -4.02 -3.57
N THR A 103 7.89 -3.00 -4.25
CA THR A 103 6.72 -3.11 -5.12
C THR A 103 7.02 -3.94 -6.36
N ALA A 104 8.20 -3.79 -6.97
CA ALA A 104 8.62 -4.63 -8.08
C ALA A 104 8.58 -6.12 -7.68
N ALA A 105 9.23 -6.49 -6.58
CA ALA A 105 9.23 -7.87 -6.09
C ALA A 105 7.84 -8.38 -5.66
N ALA A 106 7.02 -7.54 -5.03
CA ALA A 106 5.70 -7.94 -4.55
C ALA A 106 4.70 -8.15 -5.71
N ILE A 107 4.65 -7.22 -6.68
CA ILE A 107 3.73 -7.31 -7.81
C ILE A 107 4.08 -8.49 -8.70
N THR A 108 5.38 -8.77 -8.93
CA THR A 108 5.79 -9.96 -9.69
C THR A 108 5.39 -11.23 -8.97
N LEU A 109 5.57 -11.28 -7.65
CA LEU A 109 5.14 -12.41 -6.83
C LEU A 109 3.64 -12.66 -6.97
N GLY A 110 2.79 -11.62 -6.94
CA GLY A 110 1.35 -11.80 -7.13
C GLY A 110 0.95 -12.13 -8.58
N GLY A 111 1.59 -11.49 -9.56
CA GLY A 111 1.24 -11.64 -10.98
C GLY A 111 1.65 -12.98 -11.58
N PHE A 112 2.81 -13.50 -11.20
CA PHE A 112 3.40 -14.71 -11.79
C PHE A 112 3.30 -15.94 -10.91
N PHE A 113 2.71 -15.86 -9.70
CA PHE A 113 2.57 -17.02 -8.82
C PHE A 113 1.82 -18.17 -9.48
N VAL A 114 0.66 -17.89 -10.09
CA VAL A 114 -0.18 -18.92 -10.72
C VAL A 114 0.58 -19.59 -11.86
N GLU A 115 1.21 -18.79 -12.72
CA GLU A 115 1.93 -19.30 -13.88
C GLU A 115 3.18 -20.10 -13.49
N SER A 116 3.96 -19.62 -12.53
CA SER A 116 5.09 -20.35 -11.95
C SER A 116 4.65 -21.66 -11.28
N THR A 117 3.48 -21.66 -10.63
CA THR A 117 2.93 -22.86 -9.99
C THR A 117 2.49 -23.89 -11.05
N ILE A 118 1.88 -23.43 -12.15
CA ILE A 118 1.55 -24.31 -13.29
C ILE A 118 2.82 -24.89 -13.90
N ASN A 119 3.86 -24.06 -14.09
CA ASN A 119 5.16 -24.50 -14.59
C ASN A 119 5.83 -25.56 -13.68
N SER A 120 5.53 -25.55 -12.38
CA SER A 120 5.99 -26.60 -11.45
C SER A 120 5.25 -27.94 -11.56
N GLY A 121 4.27 -28.06 -12.46
CA GLY A 121 3.49 -29.29 -12.70
C GLY A 121 2.14 -29.34 -12.00
N VAL A 122 1.68 -28.23 -11.41
CA VAL A 122 0.36 -28.14 -10.76
C VAL A 122 -0.71 -27.77 -11.79
N THR A 123 -1.93 -28.30 -11.65
CA THR A 123 -3.03 -27.93 -12.54
C THR A 123 -3.42 -26.44 -12.38
N ALA A 124 -3.90 -25.83 -13.46
CA ALA A 124 -4.36 -24.43 -13.43
C ALA A 124 -5.47 -24.18 -12.39
N ALA A 125 -6.37 -25.16 -12.21
CA ALA A 125 -7.44 -25.06 -11.20
C ALA A 125 -6.87 -25.00 -9.78
N THR A 126 -5.96 -25.92 -9.44
CA THR A 126 -5.33 -25.94 -8.11
C THR A 126 -4.48 -24.69 -7.86
N ALA A 127 -3.73 -24.22 -8.86
CA ALA A 127 -2.97 -22.99 -8.77
C ALA A 127 -3.87 -21.76 -8.53
N GLY A 128 -5.02 -21.69 -9.19
CA GLY A 128 -6.03 -20.65 -8.97
C GLY A 128 -6.63 -20.69 -7.56
N TYR A 129 -6.98 -21.88 -7.06
CA TYR A 129 -7.45 -22.02 -5.67
C TYR A 129 -6.37 -21.68 -4.64
N ALA A 130 -5.12 -22.04 -4.89
CA ALA A 130 -3.99 -21.67 -4.04
C ALA A 130 -3.83 -20.14 -3.99
N PHE A 131 -3.97 -19.47 -5.13
CA PHE A 131 -3.94 -18.01 -5.22
C PHE A 131 -5.10 -17.34 -4.46
N ALA A 132 -6.31 -17.92 -4.54
CA ALA A 132 -7.47 -17.48 -3.76
C ALA A 132 -7.21 -17.64 -2.25
N LEU A 133 -6.71 -18.79 -1.80
CA LEU A 133 -6.33 -19.02 -0.41
C LEU A 133 -5.25 -18.05 0.07
N GLY A 134 -4.21 -17.83 -0.75
CA GLY A 134 -3.19 -16.82 -0.51
C GLY A 134 -3.79 -15.44 -0.29
N SER A 135 -4.79 -15.05 -1.09
CA SER A 135 -5.49 -13.78 -0.94
C SER A 135 -6.22 -13.65 0.40
N VAL A 136 -6.86 -14.73 0.90
CA VAL A 136 -7.46 -14.76 2.24
C VAL A 136 -6.38 -14.55 3.32
N ILE A 137 -5.26 -15.28 3.23
CA ILE A 137 -4.12 -15.12 4.15
C ILE A 137 -3.63 -13.65 4.14
N SER A 138 -3.52 -13.04 2.96
CA SER A 138 -3.10 -11.64 2.82
C SER A 138 -4.05 -10.67 3.52
N ILE A 139 -5.36 -10.90 3.41
CA ILE A 139 -6.38 -10.08 4.10
C ILE A 139 -6.19 -10.21 5.61
N LEU A 140 -6.13 -11.43 6.13
CA LEU A 140 -5.96 -11.69 7.56
C LEU A 140 -4.69 -11.02 8.10
N VAL A 141 -3.55 -11.23 7.44
CA VAL A 141 -2.28 -10.62 7.84
C VAL A 141 -2.34 -9.10 7.79
N ARG A 142 -2.96 -8.49 6.77
CA ARG A 142 -3.13 -7.02 6.70
C ARG A 142 -3.95 -6.49 7.86
N LEU A 143 -5.03 -7.18 8.26
CA LEU A 143 -5.83 -6.81 9.42
C LEU A 143 -5.02 -6.94 10.72
N THR A 144 -4.29 -8.04 10.89
CA THR A 144 -3.44 -8.28 12.07
C THR A 144 -2.33 -7.23 12.19
N VAL A 145 -1.59 -6.98 11.11
CA VAL A 145 -0.47 -6.03 11.12
C VAL A 145 -0.99 -4.58 11.23
N GLY A 146 -2.15 -4.26 10.63
CA GLY A 146 -2.82 -2.97 10.83
C GLY A 146 -3.22 -2.74 12.29
N PHE A 147 -3.90 -3.71 12.90
CA PHE A 147 -4.26 -3.68 14.32
C PHE A 147 -3.05 -3.56 15.25
N TYR A 148 -1.94 -4.21 14.90
CA TYR A 148 -0.65 -4.06 15.57
C TYR A 148 -0.11 -2.63 15.44
N ALA A 149 -0.14 -2.05 14.24
CA ALA A 149 0.38 -0.70 13.98
C ALA A 149 -0.46 0.42 14.61
N ASP A 150 -1.74 0.17 14.86
CA ASP A 150 -2.62 1.10 15.57
C ASP A 150 -2.25 1.19 17.06
N ARG A 151 -1.83 0.07 17.67
CA ARG A 151 -1.42 0.02 19.09
C ARG A 151 0.06 0.33 19.32
N HIS A 152 0.90 0.21 18.31
CA HIS A 152 2.33 0.49 18.42
C HIS A 152 2.74 1.77 17.71
N THR A 153 3.34 2.68 18.47
CA THR A 153 3.98 3.92 17.98
C THR A 153 5.47 3.74 17.67
N GLY A 154 6.00 2.53 17.87
CA GLY A 154 7.41 2.20 17.72
C GLY A 154 7.89 2.02 16.28
N ASN A 155 8.88 1.13 16.10
CA ASN A 155 9.68 0.98 14.88
C ASN A 155 8.94 0.24 13.74
N LEU A 156 7.91 0.87 13.16
CA LEU A 156 7.12 0.30 12.08
C LEU A 156 7.93 0.07 10.78
N LEU A 157 8.91 0.93 10.47
CA LEU A 157 9.82 0.72 9.33
C LEU A 157 10.70 -0.53 9.51
N GLY A 158 11.07 -0.87 10.74
CA GLY A 158 11.76 -2.13 11.03
C GLY A 158 10.89 -3.35 10.74
N VAL A 159 9.61 -3.30 11.11
CA VAL A 159 8.64 -4.34 10.79
C VAL A 159 8.49 -4.48 9.28
N VAL A 160 8.38 -3.36 8.55
CA VAL A 160 8.34 -3.36 7.08
C VAL A 160 9.56 -4.06 6.47
N ALA A 161 10.77 -3.74 6.94
CA ALA A 161 11.99 -4.38 6.44
C ALA A 161 11.98 -5.89 6.67
N ILE A 162 11.52 -6.36 7.84
CA ILE A 162 11.39 -7.80 8.14
C ILE A 162 10.38 -8.44 7.19
N MET A 163 9.21 -7.83 6.98
CA MET A 163 8.19 -8.34 6.08
C MET A 163 8.70 -8.48 4.64
N ILE A 164 9.47 -7.50 4.16
CA ILE A 164 10.12 -7.54 2.84
C ILE A 164 11.15 -8.67 2.76
N LEU A 165 11.98 -8.85 3.81
CA LEU A 165 12.96 -9.95 3.85
C LEU A 165 12.27 -11.32 3.84
N LEU A 166 11.17 -11.49 4.57
CA LEU A 166 10.36 -12.71 4.52
C LEU A 166 9.77 -12.96 3.11
N GLY A 167 9.33 -11.91 2.41
CA GLY A 167 8.95 -12.01 1.00
C GLY A 167 10.11 -12.41 0.09
N SER A 168 11.33 -11.94 0.39
CA SER A 168 12.55 -12.31 -0.34
C SER A 168 12.90 -13.79 -0.12
N CYS A 169 12.79 -14.29 1.11
CA CYS A 169 12.95 -15.71 1.42
C CYS A 169 11.93 -16.57 0.67
N THR A 170 10.69 -16.10 0.54
CA THR A 170 9.67 -16.79 -0.26
C THR A 170 10.10 -16.91 -1.71
N SER A 171 10.62 -15.82 -2.29
CA SER A 171 11.10 -15.83 -3.67
C SER A 171 12.22 -16.87 -3.84
N LEU A 172 13.13 -17.01 -2.87
CA LEU A 172 14.15 -18.07 -2.88
C LEU A 172 13.55 -19.48 -2.80
N ILE A 173 12.46 -19.69 -2.05
CA ILE A 173 11.76 -20.98 -2.01
C ILE A 173 11.23 -21.33 -3.41
N PHE A 174 10.69 -20.37 -4.16
CA PHE A 174 10.16 -20.65 -5.50
C PHE A 174 11.23 -21.00 -6.55
N VAL A 175 12.52 -20.79 -6.26
CA VAL A 175 13.64 -21.23 -7.12
C VAL A 175 13.65 -22.75 -7.33
N PHE A 176 13.18 -23.53 -6.35
CA PHE A 176 13.13 -24.99 -6.45
C PHE A 176 12.14 -25.49 -7.52
N GLN A 177 11.19 -24.66 -7.95
CA GLN A 177 10.24 -24.99 -9.03
C GLN A 177 9.48 -26.31 -8.82
N THR A 178 9.26 -26.73 -7.57
CA THR A 178 8.44 -27.91 -7.23
C THR A 178 7.06 -27.48 -6.72
N PRO A 179 6.03 -28.34 -6.82
CA PRO A 179 4.73 -28.08 -6.22
C PRO A 179 4.82 -27.79 -4.72
N ALA A 180 5.60 -28.61 -3.99
CA ALA A 180 5.78 -28.47 -2.55
C ALA A 180 6.36 -27.09 -2.18
N ALA A 181 7.36 -26.61 -2.92
CA ALA A 181 7.93 -25.28 -2.70
C ALA A 181 6.89 -24.16 -2.86
N HIS A 182 6.02 -24.24 -3.88
CA HIS A 182 4.98 -23.26 -4.11
C HIS A 182 3.93 -23.23 -2.99
N PHE A 183 3.49 -24.39 -2.50
CA PHE A 183 2.52 -24.48 -1.40
C PHE A 183 3.11 -24.11 -0.04
N ILE A 184 4.37 -24.48 0.24
CA ILE A 184 5.07 -24.09 1.46
C ILE A 184 5.34 -22.58 1.48
N GLY A 185 5.74 -22.01 0.34
CA GLY A 185 5.98 -20.58 0.21
C GLY A 185 4.70 -19.75 0.25
N LEU A 186 3.55 -20.29 -0.16
CA LEU A 186 2.27 -19.58 -0.30
C LEU A 186 1.91 -18.69 0.92
N PRO A 187 1.89 -19.19 2.17
CA PRO A 187 1.48 -18.36 3.31
C PRO A 187 2.44 -17.18 3.52
N LEU A 188 3.74 -17.39 3.30
CA LEU A 188 4.77 -16.36 3.45
C LEU A 188 4.72 -15.33 2.31
N ALA A 189 4.47 -15.81 1.09
CA ALA A 189 4.31 -15.02 -0.13
C ALA A 189 3.20 -13.98 0.02
N PHE A 190 2.01 -14.45 0.39
CA PHE A 190 0.81 -13.63 0.44
C PHE A 190 0.61 -12.92 1.78
N GLY A 191 1.16 -13.48 2.86
CA GLY A 191 1.19 -12.85 4.17
C GLY A 191 2.21 -11.71 4.23
N ALA A 192 3.50 -12.06 4.39
CA ALA A 192 4.56 -11.09 4.62
C ALA A 192 4.92 -10.29 3.36
N GLY A 193 5.01 -10.96 2.20
CA GLY A 193 5.40 -10.33 0.94
C GLY A 193 4.44 -9.23 0.45
N TRP A 194 3.17 -9.27 0.89
CA TRP A 194 2.12 -8.37 0.40
C TRP A 194 1.52 -7.42 1.44
N ALA A 195 1.74 -7.62 2.74
CA ALA A 195 1.05 -6.81 3.77
C ALA A 195 1.78 -5.51 4.17
N TRP A 196 3.05 -5.33 3.78
CA TRP A 196 3.88 -4.18 4.18
C TRP A 196 3.43 -2.78 3.69
N PRO A 197 2.73 -2.57 2.55
CA PRO A 197 2.50 -1.22 2.01
C PRO A 197 1.73 -0.28 2.95
N GLY A 198 0.79 -0.82 3.73
CA GLY A 198 0.00 -0.04 4.69
C GLY A 198 0.87 0.52 5.82
N LEU A 199 1.72 -0.32 6.40
CA LEU A 199 2.65 0.08 7.47
C LEU A 199 3.70 1.05 6.97
N PHE A 200 4.19 0.83 5.75
CA PHE A 200 5.16 1.71 5.13
C PHE A 200 4.56 3.11 4.94
N ASN A 201 3.36 3.22 4.36
CA ASN A 201 2.69 4.50 4.17
C ASN A 201 2.38 5.20 5.51
N LEU A 202 1.88 4.45 6.49
CA LEU A 202 1.65 4.96 7.85
C LEU A 202 2.94 5.50 8.48
N SER A 203 4.06 4.78 8.30
CA SER A 203 5.37 5.20 8.80
C SER A 203 5.84 6.50 8.16
N VAL A 204 5.66 6.66 6.85
CA VAL A 204 6.02 7.88 6.12
C VAL A 204 5.20 9.07 6.61
N VAL A 205 3.88 8.89 6.77
CA VAL A 205 2.98 9.94 7.27
C VAL A 205 3.36 10.34 8.69
N ARG A 206 3.58 9.38 9.60
CA ARG A 206 3.99 9.66 11.00
C ARG A 206 5.37 10.31 11.08
N ALA A 207 6.29 9.99 10.16
CA ALA A 207 7.63 10.57 10.11
C ALA A 207 7.67 11.99 9.52
N SER A 208 6.60 12.45 8.85
CA SER A 208 6.52 13.78 8.25
C SER A 208 5.20 14.51 8.58
N PRO A 209 4.89 14.82 9.86
CA PRO A 209 3.61 15.41 10.26
C PRO A 209 3.31 16.78 9.62
N GLY A 210 4.36 17.57 9.33
CA GLY A 210 4.20 18.89 8.72
C GLY A 210 3.86 18.86 7.22
N PHE A 211 4.21 17.79 6.51
CA PHE A 211 4.03 17.69 5.05
C PHE A 211 3.68 16.27 4.59
N PRO A 212 2.62 15.64 5.15
CA PRO A 212 2.32 14.23 4.90
C PRO A 212 2.05 13.94 3.41
N GLY A 213 1.35 14.83 2.70
CA GLY A 213 1.05 14.66 1.28
C GLY A 213 2.29 14.72 0.36
N ARG A 214 3.28 15.57 0.69
CA ARG A 214 4.53 15.62 -0.08
C ARG A 214 5.39 14.38 0.18
N ALA A 215 5.47 13.95 1.43
CA ALA A 215 6.24 12.77 1.82
C ALA A 215 5.69 11.49 1.17
N THR A 216 4.36 11.30 1.20
CA THR A 216 3.73 10.16 0.54
C THR A 216 3.79 10.28 -0.98
N GLY A 217 3.68 11.47 -1.56
CA GLY A 217 3.86 11.67 -3.01
C GLY A 217 5.24 11.20 -3.50
N ILE A 218 6.31 11.56 -2.77
CA ILE A 218 7.68 11.12 -3.10
C ILE A 218 7.79 9.60 -3.03
N THR A 219 7.33 8.98 -1.93
CA THR A 219 7.49 7.52 -1.77
C THR A 219 6.59 6.71 -2.70
N GLN A 220 5.39 7.20 -3.02
CA GLN A 220 4.47 6.57 -3.98
C GLN A 220 4.99 6.61 -5.41
N THR A 221 5.79 7.62 -5.78
CA THR A 221 6.48 7.63 -7.08
C THR A 221 7.30 6.36 -7.25
N GLY A 222 8.01 5.93 -6.19
CA GLY A 222 8.71 4.66 -6.15
C GLY A 222 7.79 3.46 -6.39
N VAL A 223 6.68 3.37 -5.66
CA VAL A 223 5.67 2.30 -5.81
C VAL A 223 5.23 2.16 -7.28
N TYR A 224 4.88 3.27 -7.94
CA TYR A 224 4.42 3.23 -9.33
C TYR A 224 5.51 2.82 -10.31
N VAL A 225 6.73 3.35 -10.17
CA VAL A 225 7.89 2.94 -10.99
C VAL A 225 8.15 1.45 -10.82
N GLY A 226 8.21 0.97 -9.58
CA GLY A 226 8.40 -0.44 -9.28
C GLY A 226 7.32 -1.34 -9.85
N GLY A 227 6.05 -0.90 -9.77
CA GLY A 227 4.93 -1.68 -10.29
C GLY A 227 4.83 -1.72 -11.82
N ALA A 228 5.34 -0.70 -12.50
CA ALA A 228 5.43 -0.70 -13.96
C ALA A 228 6.63 -1.54 -14.46
N VAL A 229 7.80 -1.37 -13.84
CA VAL A 229 9.06 -1.97 -14.31
C VAL A 229 9.22 -3.42 -13.84
N GLY A 230 8.77 -3.76 -12.64
CA GLY A 230 8.96 -5.08 -12.02
C GLY A 230 8.43 -6.24 -12.86
N PRO A 231 7.14 -6.25 -13.25
CA PRO A 231 6.56 -7.31 -14.08
C PRO A 231 7.27 -7.51 -15.42
N VAL A 232 7.72 -6.41 -16.04
CA VAL A 232 8.44 -6.47 -17.32
C VAL A 232 9.80 -7.14 -17.15
N LEU A 233 10.58 -6.72 -16.16
CA LEU A 233 11.89 -7.34 -15.88
C LEU A 233 11.74 -8.81 -15.49
N PHE A 234 10.75 -9.14 -14.65
CA PHE A 234 10.50 -10.51 -14.24
C PHE A 234 10.07 -11.39 -15.42
N GLY A 235 9.11 -10.92 -16.21
CA GLY A 235 8.61 -11.65 -17.39
C GLY A 235 9.72 -11.90 -18.41
N LEU A 236 10.50 -10.88 -18.75
CA LEU A 236 11.65 -11.03 -19.68
C LEU A 236 12.68 -12.04 -19.15
N THR A 237 12.97 -12.00 -17.84
CA THR A 237 13.90 -12.95 -17.21
C THR A 237 13.32 -14.37 -17.23
N ALA A 238 12.02 -14.52 -16.95
CA ALA A 238 11.35 -15.81 -16.97
C ALA A 238 11.32 -16.42 -18.37
N GLU A 239 11.04 -15.61 -19.39
CA GLU A 239 10.95 -16.02 -20.78
C GLU A 239 12.31 -16.42 -21.39
N HIS A 240 13.36 -15.63 -21.12
CA HIS A 240 14.67 -15.84 -21.75
C HIS A 240 15.56 -16.84 -20.98
N TRP A 241 15.37 -16.97 -19.67
CA TRP A 241 16.26 -17.77 -18.80
C TRP A 241 15.48 -18.87 -18.07
N SER A 242 14.63 -18.50 -17.12
CA SER A 242 13.73 -19.41 -16.39
C SER A 242 12.97 -18.67 -15.29
N TYR A 243 11.86 -19.24 -14.81
CA TYR A 243 11.21 -18.79 -13.58
C TYR A 243 12.15 -18.80 -12.37
N ALA A 244 13.06 -19.77 -12.26
CA ALA A 244 14.05 -19.81 -11.18
C ALA A 244 14.93 -18.55 -11.16
N ALA A 245 15.44 -18.12 -12.33
CA ALA A 245 16.20 -16.88 -12.46
C ALA A 245 15.36 -15.64 -12.12
N ALA A 246 14.10 -15.60 -12.55
CA ALA A 246 13.18 -14.52 -12.24
C ALA A 246 12.89 -14.41 -10.72
N TRP A 247 12.78 -15.54 -10.03
CA TRP A 247 12.61 -15.57 -8.57
C TRP A 247 13.87 -15.16 -7.80
N VAL A 248 15.07 -15.47 -8.31
CA VAL A 248 16.33 -14.92 -7.78
C VAL A 248 16.35 -13.39 -7.93
N LEU A 249 15.97 -12.86 -9.09
CA LEU A 249 15.85 -11.42 -9.31
C LEU A 249 14.89 -10.78 -8.30
N ALA A 250 13.71 -11.36 -8.09
CA ALA A 250 12.75 -10.86 -7.11
C ALA A 250 13.31 -10.87 -5.67
N ALA A 251 14.06 -11.92 -5.30
CA ALA A 251 14.73 -11.99 -4.00
C ALA A 251 15.79 -10.89 -3.83
N VAL A 252 16.62 -10.64 -4.86
CA VAL A 252 17.63 -9.57 -4.85
C VAL A 252 16.97 -8.20 -4.70
N LEU A 253 15.92 -7.92 -5.48
CA LEU A 253 15.16 -6.68 -5.36
C LEU A 253 14.58 -6.50 -3.96
N GLY A 254 14.01 -7.55 -3.37
CA GLY A 254 13.50 -7.52 -2.00
C GLY A 254 14.58 -7.24 -0.96
N VAL A 255 15.77 -7.84 -1.07
CA VAL A 255 16.91 -7.54 -0.18
C VAL A 255 17.38 -6.09 -0.34
N CYS A 256 17.50 -5.59 -1.58
CA CYS A 256 17.83 -4.19 -1.86
C CYS A 256 16.78 -3.24 -1.27
N ALA A 257 15.49 -3.60 -1.36
CA ALA A 257 14.41 -2.83 -0.77
C ALA A 257 14.53 -2.76 0.76
N ALA A 258 14.74 -3.90 1.42
CA ALA A 258 14.92 -3.94 2.87
C ALA A 258 16.14 -3.12 3.33
N ALA A 259 17.25 -3.21 2.61
CA ALA A 259 18.44 -2.38 2.86
C ALA A 259 18.11 -0.89 2.74
N ALA A 260 17.42 -0.47 1.67
CA ALA A 260 17.00 0.91 1.47
C ALA A 260 16.03 1.40 2.56
N VAL A 261 15.10 0.56 3.06
CA VAL A 261 14.26 0.88 4.23
C VAL A 261 15.11 1.15 5.46
N LEU A 262 16.08 0.27 5.76
CA LEU A 262 16.93 0.41 6.93
C LEU A 262 17.83 1.64 6.86
N VAL A 263 18.34 1.97 5.67
CA VAL A 263 19.09 3.20 5.41
C VAL A 263 18.18 4.41 5.63
N GLY A 264 17.04 4.51 4.94
CA GLY A 264 16.09 5.61 5.09
C GLY A 264 15.65 5.82 6.54
N ARG A 265 15.41 4.72 7.27
CA ARG A 265 15.11 4.74 8.71
C ARG A 265 16.23 5.38 9.55
N ARG A 266 17.50 5.06 9.28
CA ARG A 266 18.64 5.65 10.03
C ARG A 266 18.71 7.16 9.86
N PHE A 267 18.38 7.68 8.69
CA PHE A 267 18.39 9.12 8.41
C PHE A 267 17.16 9.85 8.95
N LEU A 268 16.03 9.17 9.14
CA LEU A 268 14.84 9.72 9.80
C LEU A 268 15.04 9.95 11.31
N HIS A 269 15.85 9.13 11.97
CA HIS A 269 16.09 9.23 13.42
C HIS A 269 17.34 10.04 13.79
N ARG A 270 18.08 10.60 12.82
CA ARG A 270 19.21 11.48 13.12
C ARG A 270 18.69 12.87 13.53
N PRO A 271 19.08 13.42 14.69
CA PRO A 271 18.69 14.76 15.08
C PRO A 271 19.17 15.77 14.02
N LEU A 272 18.28 16.69 13.64
CA LEU A 272 18.50 17.70 12.58
C LEU A 272 19.75 18.58 12.80
N SER A 273 20.29 18.63 14.03
CA SER A 273 21.52 19.34 14.37
C SER A 273 22.80 18.78 13.75
N LEU A 274 22.78 17.54 13.23
CA LEU A 274 23.95 16.89 12.61
C LEU A 274 23.89 16.80 11.08
N GLN A 275 22.81 17.25 10.44
CA GLN A 275 22.66 17.23 8.99
C GLN A 275 23.10 18.54 8.31
N ALA A 276 23.44 19.57 9.09
CA ALA A 276 23.85 20.89 8.61
C ALA A 276 25.38 21.16 8.76
N ARG A 277 26.20 20.10 8.85
CA ARG A 277 27.66 20.19 8.80
C ARG A 277 28.17 19.30 7.67
#